data_AF-A0A2N1LTG3-F1
#
_entry.id   AF-A0A2N1LTG3-F1
#
_cell.length_a   1.000
_cell.length_b   1.000
_cell.length_c   1.000
_cell.angle_alpha   90.00
_cell.angle_beta   90.00
_cell.angle_gamma   90.00
#
_symmetry.space_group_name_H-M   'P 1'
#
loop_
_entity.id
_entity.type
_entity.pdbx_description
1 polymer ?
#
loop_
_entity_poly.entity_id
_entity_poly.type
_entity_poly.pdbx_seq_one_letter_code
_entity_poly.pdbx_strand_id
1 'polypeptide(L)'
;MIFVVDDIYCNNNNKAVNNFIKNDDLVKLYQSWNEMYIISRYEKFSESDLVIFKDVMYEWARRFIHAFEFISPSQLKLPKLHSWLYHIIDSIRSYGIINGYTTETYESLHKDFVKIPYRISNKKNIEFQILQNVSIY
;
A
#
# COMPACT_ATOMS: atom_id res chain seq x y z
N MET A 1 2.81 2.91 5.44
CA MET A 1 1.49 2.34 5.77
C MET A 1 1.03 2.99 7.07
N ILE A 2 -0.09 3.73 7.07
CA ILE A 2 -0.64 4.33 8.31
C ILE A 2 -1.72 3.37 8.80
N PHE A 3 -1.49 2.72 9.94
CA PHE A 3 -2.53 1.97 10.63
C PHE A 3 -3.42 3.00 11.33
N VAL A 4 -4.57 3.31 10.73
CA VAL A 4 -5.61 4.06 11.44
C VAL A 4 -6.29 3.06 12.38
N VAL A 5 -5.93 3.16 13.66
CA VAL A 5 -6.41 2.31 14.76
C VAL A 5 -7.63 2.97 15.40
N ASP A 6 -8.50 3.56 14.58
CA ASP A 6 -9.78 4.05 15.08
C ASP A 6 -10.68 2.83 15.31
N ASP A 7 -11.27 2.72 16.50
CA ASP A 7 -12.13 1.64 17.01
C ASP A 7 -11.48 0.33 17.53
N ILE A 8 -10.14 0.16 17.56
CA ILE A 8 -9.55 -0.97 18.32
C ILE A 8 -9.53 -0.68 19.84
N TYR A 9 -9.51 0.59 20.21
CA TYR A 9 -9.68 1.04 21.60
C TYR A 9 -11.13 1.47 21.84
N CYS A 10 -12.07 0.53 21.87
CA CYS A 10 -13.36 0.79 22.51
C CYS A 10 -13.15 0.88 24.02
N ASN A 11 -13.12 2.10 24.55
CA ASN A 11 -13.21 2.34 26.00
C ASN A 11 -14.65 2.02 26.45
N ASN A 12 -14.98 0.74 26.67
CA ASN A 12 -16.27 0.35 27.21
C ASN A 12 -16.15 -0.78 28.23
N ASN A 13 -16.49 -0.42 29.46
CA ASN A 13 -16.75 -1.30 30.59
C ASN A 13 -17.68 -2.45 30.17
N ASN A 14 -17.34 -3.68 30.57
CA ASN A 14 -18.22 -4.86 30.68
C ASN A 14 -18.47 -5.75 29.46
N LYS A 15 -17.44 -6.06 28.65
CA LYS A 15 -17.34 -7.38 28.00
C LYS A 15 -15.87 -7.71 27.79
N ALA A 16 -15.44 -8.92 28.16
CA ALA A 16 -14.09 -9.40 27.93
C ALA A 16 -13.78 -9.35 26.42
N VAL A 17 -13.09 -8.29 25.98
CA VAL A 17 -12.60 -8.18 24.61
C VAL A 17 -11.36 -9.07 24.54
N ASN A 18 -11.56 -10.35 24.22
CA ASN A 18 -10.49 -11.34 24.06
C ASN A 18 -9.59 -11.10 22.82
N ASN A 19 -9.79 -9.99 22.14
CA ASN A 19 -9.28 -9.69 20.81
C ASN A 19 -8.39 -8.42 20.87
N PHE A 20 -7.44 -8.39 21.80
CA PHE A 20 -6.53 -7.27 22.01
C PHE A 20 -5.14 -7.60 21.46
N ILE A 21 -4.64 -6.77 20.54
CA ILE A 21 -3.26 -6.86 20.05
C ILE A 21 -2.38 -6.06 21.00
N LYS A 22 -1.33 -6.66 21.52
CA LYS A 22 -0.39 -5.96 22.40
C LYS A 22 0.37 -4.88 21.61
N ASN A 23 0.61 -3.74 22.24
CA ASN A 23 1.40 -2.67 21.63
C ASN A 23 2.78 -3.14 21.17
N ASP A 24 3.44 -4.01 21.95
CA ASP A 24 4.73 -4.60 21.56
C ASP A 24 4.67 -5.39 20.25
N ASP A 25 3.56 -6.10 20.01
CA ASP A 25 3.37 -6.87 18.78
C ASP A 25 3.11 -5.95 17.58
N LEU A 26 2.38 -4.86 17.78
CA LEU A 26 2.20 -3.81 16.77
C LEU A 26 3.52 -3.12 16.42
N VAL A 27 4.35 -2.80 17.42
CA VAL A 27 5.67 -2.20 17.22
C VAL A 27 6.57 -3.14 16.42
N LYS A 28 6.61 -4.43 16.78
CA LYS A 28 7.38 -5.44 16.04
C LYS A 28 6.89 -5.61 14.61
N LEU A 29 5.57 -5.57 14.39
CA LEU A 29 4.98 -5.67 13.06
C LEU A 29 5.32 -4.45 12.20
N TYR A 30 5.32 -3.26 12.79
CA TYR A 30 5.73 -2.03 12.12
C TYR A 30 7.23 -2.05 11.79
N GLN A 31 8.07 -2.53 12.71
CA GLN A 31 9.50 -2.71 12.46
C GLN A 31 9.76 -3.65 11.28
N SER A 32 9.14 -4.84 11.27
CA SER A 32 9.33 -5.79 10.15
C SER A 32 8.76 -5.25 8.84
N TRP A 33 7.71 -4.44 8.88
CA TRP A 33 7.23 -3.72 7.70
C TRP A 33 8.28 -2.74 7.15
N ASN A 34 8.97 -1.99 8.03
CA ASN A 34 10.02 -1.06 7.61
C ASN A 34 11.22 -1.80 6.99
N GLU A 35 11.62 -2.94 7.56
CA GLU A 35 12.67 -3.79 7.01
C GLU A 35 12.31 -4.27 5.60
N MET A 36 11.08 -4.79 5.43
CA MET A 36 10.53 -5.17 4.12
C MET A 36 10.50 -3.97 3.16
N TYR A 37 10.05 -2.80 3.63
CA TYR A 37 9.94 -1.59 2.82
C TYR A 37 11.31 -1.12 2.31
N ILE A 38 12.34 -1.13 3.15
CA ILE A 38 13.69 -0.73 2.74
C ILE A 38 14.18 -1.61 1.58
N ILE A 39 14.01 -2.93 1.68
CA ILE A 39 14.40 -3.86 0.62
C ILE A 39 13.59 -3.62 -0.65
N SER A 40 12.27 -3.37 -0.53
CA SER A 40 11.40 -3.07 -1.68
C SER A 40 11.84 -1.84 -2.50
N ARG A 41 12.62 -0.94 -1.90
CA ARG A 41 13.08 0.31 -2.50
C ARG A 41 14.44 0.20 -3.19
N TYR A 42 15.04 -0.99 -3.24
CA TYR A 42 16.30 -1.20 -3.93
C TYR A 42 16.16 -0.88 -5.43
N GLU A 43 17.12 -0.14 -5.97
CA GLU A 43 17.16 0.19 -7.39
C GLU A 43 17.50 -1.01 -8.27
N LYS A 44 18.16 -2.02 -7.70
CA LYS A 44 18.52 -3.27 -8.38
C LYS A 44 18.43 -4.41 -7.40
N PHE A 45 17.90 -5.54 -7.84
CA PHE A 45 17.83 -6.77 -7.06
C PHE A 45 18.80 -7.79 -7.64
N SER A 46 19.65 -8.37 -6.80
CA SER A 46 20.31 -9.64 -7.09
C SER A 46 19.36 -10.80 -6.76
N GLU A 47 19.66 -12.01 -7.27
CA GLU A 47 18.87 -13.20 -6.91
C GLU A 47 18.91 -13.51 -5.41
N SER A 48 20.02 -13.24 -4.73
CA SER A 48 20.08 -13.34 -3.26
C SER A 48 19.17 -12.34 -2.56
N ASP A 49 19.07 -11.11 -3.08
CA ASP A 49 18.16 -10.10 -2.52
C ASP A 49 16.70 -10.53 -2.67
N LEU A 50 16.35 -11.16 -3.79
CA LEU A 50 15.00 -11.68 -4.02
C LEU A 50 14.64 -12.80 -3.04
N VAL A 51 15.59 -13.67 -2.70
CA VAL A 51 15.39 -14.72 -1.68
C VAL A 51 15.16 -14.09 -0.31
N ILE A 52 16.03 -13.15 0.10
CA ILE A 52 15.89 -12.43 1.37
C ILE A 52 14.55 -11.68 1.42
N PHE A 53 14.19 -10.99 0.32
CA PHE A 53 12.97 -10.22 0.25
C PHE A 53 11.73 -11.10 0.39
N LYS A 54 11.71 -12.27 -0.27
CA LYS A 54 10.63 -13.25 -0.15
C LYS A 54 10.47 -13.74 1.31
N ASP A 55 11.56 -14.02 1.99
CA ASP A 55 11.54 -14.51 3.37
C ASP A 55 11.01 -13.42 4.33
N VAL A 56 11.50 -12.19 4.20
CA VAL A 56 11.03 -11.04 4.99
C VAL A 56 9.55 -10.77 4.75
N MET A 57 9.09 -10.85 3.50
CA MET A 57 7.68 -10.71 3.15
C MET A 57 6.80 -11.79 3.78
N TYR A 58 7.22 -13.04 3.69
CA TYR A 58 6.48 -14.17 4.25
C TYR A 58 6.35 -14.04 5.78
N GLU A 59 7.46 -13.72 6.45
CA GLU A 59 7.49 -13.50 7.90
C GLU A 59 6.61 -12.33 8.33
N TRP A 60 6.68 -11.20 7.62
CA TRP A 60 5.81 -10.06 7.87
C TRP A 60 4.33 -10.43 7.69
N ALA A 61 3.97 -11.07 6.58
CA ALA A 61 2.58 -11.41 6.29
C ALA A 61 2.02 -12.43 7.29
N ARG A 62 2.82 -13.42 7.72
CA ARG A 62 2.42 -14.36 8.77
C ARG A 62 2.07 -13.62 10.07
N ARG A 63 2.92 -12.68 10.49
CA ARG A 63 2.67 -11.85 11.69
C ARG A 63 1.45 -10.95 11.51
N PHE A 64 1.31 -10.34 10.34
CA PHE A 64 0.17 -9.47 10.01
C PHE A 64 -1.15 -10.25 10.07
N ILE A 65 -1.23 -11.42 9.44
CA ILE A 65 -2.42 -12.25 9.44
C ILE A 65 -2.75 -12.68 10.87
N HIS A 66 -1.79 -13.25 11.60
CA HIS A 66 -2.01 -13.66 12.99
C HIS A 66 -2.46 -12.50 13.89
N ALA A 67 -1.93 -11.30 13.68
CA ALA A 67 -2.31 -10.13 14.46
C ALA A 67 -3.73 -9.63 14.16
N PHE A 68 -4.24 -9.80 12.95
CA PHE A 68 -5.46 -9.11 12.50
C PHE A 68 -6.56 -10.03 11.95
N GLU A 69 -6.34 -11.34 11.87
CA GLU A 69 -7.32 -12.29 11.30
C GLU A 69 -8.66 -12.25 12.04
N PHE A 70 -8.64 -12.02 13.36
CA PHE A 70 -9.84 -11.97 14.19
C PHE A 70 -10.72 -10.74 13.89
N ILE A 71 -10.16 -9.68 13.28
CA ILE A 71 -10.90 -8.47 12.89
C ILE A 71 -11.59 -8.68 11.54
N SER A 72 -11.09 -9.61 10.73
CA SER A 72 -11.53 -9.78 9.35
C SER A 72 -12.44 -11.00 9.18
N PRO A 73 -13.71 -10.83 8.79
CA PRO A 73 -14.60 -11.96 8.48
C PRO A 73 -14.05 -12.88 7.37
N SER A 74 -13.21 -12.33 6.47
CA SER A 74 -12.57 -13.06 5.38
C SER A 74 -11.20 -13.61 5.75
N GLN A 75 -10.78 -13.51 7.02
CA GLN A 75 -9.45 -13.92 7.50
C GLN A 75 -8.31 -13.25 6.72
N LEU A 76 -8.50 -12.00 6.31
CA LEU A 76 -7.50 -11.23 5.55
C LEU A 76 -7.07 -11.87 4.23
N LYS A 77 -7.98 -12.61 3.57
CA LYS A 77 -7.82 -13.05 2.17
C LYS A 77 -7.92 -11.87 1.21
N LEU A 78 -6.95 -10.97 1.27
CA LEU A 78 -6.87 -9.77 0.46
C LEU A 78 -6.15 -10.09 -0.86
N PRO A 79 -6.77 -9.86 -2.03
CA PRO A 79 -6.12 -10.07 -3.33
C PRO A 79 -4.77 -9.35 -3.45
N LYS A 80 -4.65 -8.15 -2.85
CA LYS A 80 -3.39 -7.39 -2.80
C LYS A 80 -2.30 -8.10 -2.00
N LEU A 81 -2.65 -8.69 -0.85
CA LEU A 81 -1.70 -9.44 -0.03
C LEU A 81 -1.23 -10.72 -0.76
N HIS A 82 -2.16 -11.40 -1.44
CA HIS A 82 -1.84 -12.54 -2.28
C HIS A 82 -0.89 -12.16 -3.43
N SER A 83 -1.21 -11.10 -4.16
CA SER A 83 -0.36 -10.60 -5.25
C SER A 83 1.03 -10.23 -4.76
N TRP A 84 1.13 -9.60 -3.58
CA TRP A 84 2.42 -9.27 -2.98
C TRP A 84 3.20 -10.56 -2.71
N LEU A 85 2.65 -11.50 -1.93
CA LEU A 85 3.36 -12.71 -1.50
C LEU A 85 3.77 -13.65 -2.63
N TYR A 86 2.91 -13.85 -3.62
CA TYR A 86 3.12 -14.91 -4.62
C TYR A 86 3.64 -14.40 -5.96
N HIS A 87 3.40 -13.13 -6.31
CA HIS A 87 3.69 -12.63 -7.65
C HIS A 87 4.70 -11.48 -7.69
N ILE A 88 5.08 -10.87 -6.56
CA ILE A 88 6.00 -9.73 -6.62
C ILE A 88 7.39 -10.13 -7.11
N ILE A 89 7.90 -11.29 -6.70
CA ILE A 89 9.24 -11.74 -7.08
C ILE A 89 9.30 -12.01 -8.58
N ASP A 90 8.29 -12.70 -9.13
CA ASP A 90 8.21 -12.97 -10.56
C ASP A 90 7.99 -11.69 -11.37
N SER A 91 7.21 -10.75 -10.83
CA SER A 91 7.09 -9.41 -11.40
C SER A 91 8.45 -8.71 -11.43
N ILE A 92 9.21 -8.73 -10.34
CA ILE A 92 10.53 -8.08 -10.30
C ILE A 92 11.49 -8.69 -11.32
N ARG A 93 11.49 -10.01 -11.47
CA ARG A 93 12.29 -10.68 -12.51
C ARG A 93 11.88 -10.30 -13.92
N SER A 94 10.57 -10.12 -14.16
CA SER A 94 10.02 -9.91 -15.50
C SER A 94 10.10 -8.45 -15.94
N TYR A 95 9.81 -7.49 -15.06
CA TYR A 95 9.74 -6.07 -15.42
C TYR A 95 10.60 -5.14 -14.55
N GLY A 96 11.38 -5.69 -13.63
CA GLY A 96 12.36 -4.93 -12.84
C GLY A 96 11.81 -4.30 -11.56
N ILE A 97 12.16 -3.05 -11.31
CA ILE A 97 12.00 -2.41 -9.99
C ILE A 97 10.53 -2.20 -9.66
N ILE A 98 10.13 -2.47 -8.40
CA ILE A 98 8.76 -2.28 -7.90
C ILE A 98 8.26 -0.84 -8.12
N ASN A 99 9.16 0.13 -7.97
CA ASN A 99 8.84 1.55 -8.14
C ASN A 99 8.41 1.91 -9.57
N GLY A 100 8.75 1.09 -10.57
CA GLY A 100 8.29 1.28 -11.95
C GLY A 100 6.80 0.99 -12.14
N TYR A 101 6.14 0.30 -11.19
CA TYR A 101 4.72 -0.04 -11.26
C TYR A 101 3.80 0.98 -10.61
N THR A 102 4.33 2.05 -10.00
CA THR A 102 3.46 3.00 -9.29
C THR A 102 2.68 3.85 -10.29
N THR A 103 1.42 4.12 -9.97
CA THR A 103 0.56 5.04 -10.74
C THR A 103 0.76 6.49 -10.32
N GLU A 104 1.73 6.78 -9.45
CA GLU A 104 1.95 8.10 -8.85
C GLU A 104 2.16 9.20 -9.90
N THR A 105 2.93 8.91 -10.95
CA THR A 105 3.14 9.83 -12.06
C THR A 105 1.82 10.10 -12.80
N TYR A 106 1.07 9.06 -13.16
CA TYR A 106 -0.22 9.22 -13.84
C TYR A 106 -1.25 9.96 -12.97
N GLU A 107 -1.29 9.69 -11.67
CA GLU A 107 -2.18 10.37 -10.74
C GLU A 107 -1.82 11.84 -10.58
N SER A 108 -0.53 12.17 -10.51
CA SER A 108 -0.02 13.55 -10.48
C SER A 108 -0.37 14.29 -11.77
N LEU A 109 -0.06 13.69 -12.93
CA LEU A 109 -0.43 14.25 -14.24
C LEU A 109 -1.95 14.45 -14.38
N HIS A 110 -2.75 13.48 -13.97
CA HIS A 110 -4.21 13.60 -14.02
C HIS A 110 -4.72 14.71 -13.09
N LYS A 111 -4.08 14.92 -11.93
CA LYS A 111 -4.41 16.04 -11.05
C LYS A 111 -4.12 17.37 -11.75
N ASP A 112 -2.94 17.51 -12.33
CA ASP A 112 -2.46 18.78 -12.88
C ASP A 112 -3.12 19.13 -14.21
N PHE A 113 -3.27 18.16 -15.11
CA PHE A 113 -3.76 18.38 -16.47
C PHE A 113 -5.27 18.17 -16.63
N VAL A 114 -5.93 17.45 -15.72
CA VAL A 114 -7.38 17.19 -15.82
C VAL A 114 -8.13 17.84 -14.67
N LYS A 115 -7.83 17.48 -13.41
CA LYS A 115 -8.64 17.93 -12.28
C LYS A 115 -8.56 19.45 -12.05
N ILE A 116 -7.37 20.05 -12.15
CA ILE A 116 -7.20 21.49 -11.93
C ILE A 116 -7.91 22.31 -13.05
N PRO A 117 -7.63 22.09 -14.34
CA PRO A 117 -8.34 22.78 -15.43
C PRO A 117 -9.84 22.55 -15.41
N TYR A 118 -10.30 21.33 -15.09
CA TYR A 118 -11.73 21.04 -14.96
C TYR A 118 -12.41 21.87 -13.87
N ARG A 119 -11.76 22.04 -12.71
CA ARG A 119 -12.27 22.87 -11.61
C ARG A 119 -12.34 24.35 -11.97
N ILE A 120 -11.43 24.83 -12.81
CA ILE A 120 -11.39 26.21 -13.29
C ILE A 120 -12.42 26.44 -14.42
N SER A 121 -12.75 25.39 -15.17
CA SER A 121 -13.71 25.46 -16.28
C SER A 121 -15.11 25.88 -15.83
N ASN A 122 -15.84 26.55 -16.72
CA ASN A 122 -17.26 26.86 -16.49
C ASN A 122 -18.20 25.67 -16.81
N LYS A 123 -17.64 24.48 -17.05
CA LYS A 123 -18.32 23.21 -17.39
C LYS A 123 -19.12 23.21 -18.70
N LYS A 124 -18.94 24.21 -19.57
CA LYS A 124 -19.45 24.20 -20.97
C LYS A 124 -18.28 23.97 -21.91
N ASN A 125 -18.43 23.12 -22.93
CA ASN A 125 -17.33 22.79 -23.87
C ASN A 125 -16.01 22.47 -23.13
N ILE A 126 -16.09 21.56 -22.16
CA ILE A 126 -15.04 21.25 -21.18
C ILE A 126 -13.72 20.88 -21.85
N GLU A 127 -13.76 20.06 -22.89
CA GLU A 127 -12.55 19.59 -23.59
C GLU A 127 -11.74 20.76 -24.15
N PHE A 128 -12.39 21.72 -24.80
CA PHE A 128 -11.73 22.90 -25.33
C PHE A 128 -11.11 23.76 -24.21
N GLN A 129 -11.82 23.93 -23.09
CA GLN A 129 -11.33 24.72 -21.96
C GLN A 129 -10.17 24.05 -21.22
N ILE A 130 -10.18 22.72 -21.10
CA ILE A 130 -9.07 21.98 -20.53
C ILE A 130 -7.86 22.11 -21.44
N LEU A 131 -8.01 21.86 -22.74
CA LEU A 131 -6.91 21.97 -23.71
C LEU A 131 -6.30 23.38 -23.71
N GLN A 132 -7.13 24.42 -23.72
CA GLN A 132 -6.67 25.81 -23.71
C GLN A 132 -5.90 26.17 -22.43
N ASN A 133 -6.33 25.68 -21.27
CA ASN A 133 -5.63 25.94 -20.00
C ASN A 133 -4.34 25.14 -19.84
N VAL A 134 -4.27 23.93 -20.42
CA VAL A 134 -3.07 23.08 -20.39
C VAL A 134 -1.96 23.60 -21.30
N SER A 135 -2.30 24.21 -22.44
CA SER A 135 -1.34 24.73 -23.42
C SER A 135 -0.64 26.06 -23.06
N ILE A 136 -0.87 26.62 -21.86
CA ILE A 136 -0.36 27.95 -21.46
C ILE A 136 0.98 27.89 -20.67
N TYR A 137 1.64 26.73 -20.59
CA TYR A 137 3.00 26.61 -20.05
C TYR A 137 4.06 26.43 -21.14
#